data_AF-A0A6M2CVL5-F1
#
_entry.id   AF-A0A6M2CVL5-F1
#
_cell.length_a   1.000
_cell.length_b   1.000
_cell.length_c   1.000
_cell.angle_alpha   90.00
_cell.angle_beta   90.00
_cell.angle_gamma   90.00
#
_symmetry.space_group_name_H-M   'P 1'
#
loop_
_entity.id
_entity.type
_entity.pdbx_description
1 polymer ?
#
loop_
_entity_poly.entity_id
_entity_poly.type
_entity_poly.pdbx_seq_one_letter_code
_entity_poly.pdbx_strand_id
1 'polypeptide(L)'
;KWQIHANLAKRLLHDFVAEQRRAGKSLCSWHAILCAGSVTLVPEAKLARCLRRRPGSHAHIYAVLTSRTEDSNVICLADAVSLCNNQQDVCYSAVKPTKALLKRCDSSFFALDS
;
A
#
# COMPACT_ATOMS: atom_id res chain seq x y z
N LYS A 1 6.69 7.34 -6.90
CA LYS A 1 7.50 8.53 -6.52
C LYS A 1 8.98 8.23 -6.29
N TRP A 2 9.38 7.42 -5.30
CA TRP A 2 10.82 7.18 -5.01
C TRP A 2 11.45 5.98 -5.73
N GLN A 3 10.69 5.27 -6.56
CA GLN A 3 11.19 4.14 -7.35
C GLN A 3 11.90 3.07 -6.49
N ILE A 4 11.37 2.82 -5.29
CA ILE A 4 11.92 1.84 -4.35
C ILE A 4 11.04 0.60 -4.27
N HIS A 5 11.65 -0.52 -3.88
CA HIS A 5 10.93 -1.77 -3.68
C HIS A 5 9.81 -1.63 -2.61
N ALA A 6 8.66 -2.27 -2.84
CA ALA A 6 7.49 -2.14 -1.97
C ALA A 6 7.78 -2.51 -0.49
N ASN A 7 8.58 -3.56 -0.25
CA ASN A 7 8.96 -3.93 1.13
C ASN A 7 9.90 -2.90 1.80
N LEU A 8 10.73 -2.18 1.03
CA LEU A 8 11.53 -1.10 1.59
C LEU A 8 10.64 0.09 1.96
N ALA A 9 9.69 0.44 1.08
CA ALA A 9 8.70 1.48 1.37
C ALA A 9 7.91 1.20 2.66
N LYS A 10 7.48 -0.06 2.87
CA LYS A 10 6.79 -0.47 4.12
C LYS A 10 7.65 -0.24 5.37
N ARG A 11 8.95 -0.57 5.31
CA ARG A 11 9.88 -0.36 6.43
C ARG A 11 10.10 1.13 6.70
N LEU A 12 10.39 1.91 5.66
CA LEU A 12 10.58 3.36 5.80
C LEU A 12 9.35 4.06 6.37
N LEU A 13 8.14 3.62 5.98
CA LEU A 13 6.90 4.16 6.52
C LEU A 13 6.72 3.80 8.00
N HIS A 14 7.08 2.58 8.39
CA HIS A 14 7.11 2.18 9.79
C HIS A 14 8.09 3.01 10.62
N ASP A 15 9.33 3.17 10.13
CA ASP A 15 10.38 3.93 10.81
C ASP A 15 9.97 5.40 10.94
N PHE A 16 9.41 6.00 9.89
CA PHE A 16 8.85 7.34 9.93
C PHE A 16 7.79 7.49 11.03
N VAL A 17 6.82 6.58 11.10
CA VAL A 17 5.76 6.65 12.12
C VAL A 17 6.34 6.50 13.53
N ALA A 18 7.31 5.60 13.73
CA ALA A 18 7.98 5.42 15.01
C ALA A 18 8.70 6.70 15.46
N GLU A 19 9.45 7.33 14.56
CA GLU A 19 10.18 8.57 14.83
C GLU A 19 9.27 9.76 15.11
N GLN A 20 8.19 9.91 14.33
CA GLN A 20 7.22 10.98 14.55
C GLN A 20 6.51 10.83 15.90
N ARG A 21 6.16 9.59 16.30
CA ARG A 21 5.59 9.32 17.63
C ARG A 21 6.59 9.58 18.75
N ARG A 22 7.86 9.21 18.56
CA ARG A 22 8.96 9.53 19.50
C ARG A 22 9.11 11.04 19.70
N ALA A 23 8.90 11.82 18.64
CA ALA A 23 8.86 13.28 18.67
C ALA A 23 7.53 13.89 19.17
N GLY A 24 6.60 13.08 19.67
CA GLY A 24 5.31 13.55 20.20
C GLY A 24 4.31 14.02 19.14
N LYS A 25 4.54 13.73 17.86
CA LYS A 25 3.61 14.10 16.78
C LYS A 25 2.46 13.11 16.72
N SER A 26 1.25 13.64 16.53
CA SER A 26 0.08 12.82 16.26
C SER A 26 -0.06 12.57 14.76
N LEU A 27 -0.15 11.30 14.38
CA LEU A 27 -0.34 10.84 13.00
C LEU A 27 -1.55 9.92 12.91
N CYS A 28 -2.11 9.80 11.71
CA CYS A 28 -3.25 8.93 11.45
C CYS A 28 -2.79 7.77 10.57
N SER A 29 -2.41 6.65 11.18
CA SER A 29 -1.92 5.51 10.41
C SER A 29 -3.06 4.54 10.04
N TRP A 30 -3.00 4.03 8.82
CA TRP A 30 -3.89 3.00 8.29
C TRP A 30 -3.12 1.72 8.03
N HIS A 31 -3.72 0.59 8.35
CA HIS A 31 -3.07 -0.71 8.37
C HIS A 31 -3.77 -1.68 7.44
N ALA A 32 -2.99 -2.41 6.65
CA ALA A 32 -3.47 -3.54 5.88
C ALA A 32 -3.29 -4.82 6.72
N ILE A 33 -4.40 -5.50 7.01
CA ILE A 33 -4.44 -6.78 7.74
C ILE A 33 -4.67 -7.91 6.74
N LEU A 34 -3.72 -8.84 6.66
CA LEU A 34 -3.84 -10.09 5.90
C LEU A 34 -4.40 -11.19 6.81
N CYS A 35 -5.53 -11.78 6.42
CA CYS A 35 -6.16 -12.90 7.13
C CYS A 35 -6.95 -13.79 6.16
N ALA A 36 -6.70 -15.11 6.22
CA ALA A 36 -7.49 -16.14 5.51
C ALA A 36 -7.76 -15.82 4.03
N GLY A 37 -6.73 -15.38 3.28
CA GLY A 37 -6.86 -15.05 1.85
C GLY A 37 -7.51 -13.69 1.54
N SER A 38 -7.85 -12.89 2.55
CA SER A 38 -8.37 -11.53 2.38
C SER A 38 -7.44 -10.48 2.97
N VAL A 39 -7.46 -9.29 2.39
CA VAL A 39 -6.81 -8.09 2.93
C VAL A 39 -7.88 -7.11 3.35
N THR A 40 -7.77 -6.57 4.57
CA THR A 40 -8.66 -5.52 5.07
C THR A 40 -7.85 -4.29 5.46
N LEU A 41 -8.26 -3.12 4.98
CA LEU A 41 -7.68 -1.85 5.38
C LEU A 41 -8.43 -1.28 6.59
N VAL A 42 -7.71 -0.94 7.66
CA VAL A 42 -8.30 -0.43 8.90
C VAL A 42 -7.53 0.77 9.47
N PRO A 43 -8.22 1.75 10.08
CA PRO A 43 -7.54 2.80 10.82
C PRO A 43 -6.91 2.25 12.10
N GLU A 44 -5.83 2.88 12.56
CA GLU A 44 -5.08 2.50 13.77
C GLU A 44 -5.98 2.26 15.00
N ALA A 45 -6.97 3.12 15.23
CA ALA A 45 -7.91 3.01 16.35
C ALA A 45 -8.70 1.68 16.38
N LYS A 46 -8.84 1.00 15.22
CA LYS A 46 -9.55 -0.28 15.11
C LYS A 46 -8.60 -1.49 15.07
N LEU A 47 -7.29 -1.28 14.94
CA LEU A 47 -6.30 -2.34 14.70
C LEU A 47 -6.31 -3.42 15.80
N ALA A 48 -6.15 -3.03 17.07
CA ALA A 48 -6.08 -3.98 18.18
C ALA A 48 -7.34 -4.86 18.31
N ARG A 49 -8.51 -4.30 18.00
CA ARG A 49 -9.77 -5.05 17.97
C ARG A 49 -9.81 -6.03 16.80
N CYS A 50 -9.34 -5.63 15.62
CA CYS A 50 -9.29 -6.49 14.44
C CYS A 50 -8.32 -7.67 14.62
N LEU A 51 -7.12 -7.43 15.17
CA LEU A 51 -6.12 -8.47 15.42
C LEU A 51 -6.61 -9.51 16.44
N ARG A 52 -7.29 -9.07 17.52
CA ARG A 52 -7.89 -10.00 18.50
C ARG A 52 -8.96 -10.92 17.90
N ARG A 53 -9.73 -10.43 16.93
CA ARG A 53 -10.77 -11.23 16.24
C ARG A 53 -10.21 -12.16 15.16
N ARG A 54 -8.94 -12.01 14.79
CA ARG A 54 -8.29 -12.74 13.69
C ARG A 54 -6.91 -13.24 14.14
N PRO A 55 -6.85 -14.27 15.00
CA PRO A 55 -5.57 -14.83 15.45
C PRO A 55 -4.74 -15.32 14.26
N GLY A 56 -3.43 -15.06 14.29
CA GLY A 56 -2.52 -15.39 13.18
C GLY A 56 -2.56 -14.41 11.99
N SER A 57 -3.30 -13.31 12.09
CA SER A 57 -3.26 -12.26 11.07
C SER A 57 -1.98 -11.42 11.14
N HIS A 58 -1.51 -10.97 9.98
CA HIS A 58 -0.37 -10.07 9.86
C HIS A 58 -0.82 -8.68 9.45
N ALA A 59 -0.27 -7.65 10.10
CA ALA A 59 -0.58 -6.26 9.78
C ALA A 59 0.69 -5.47 9.43
N HIS A 60 0.56 -4.53 8.51
CA HIS A 60 1.59 -3.52 8.24
C HIS A 60 0.93 -2.18 7.96
N ILE A 61 1.69 -1.09 8.14
CA ILE A 61 1.23 0.25 7.81
C ILE A 61 1.13 0.36 6.28
N TYR A 62 -0.05 0.74 5.81
CA TYR A 62 -0.35 0.96 4.39
C TYR A 62 -0.21 2.44 4.03
N ALA A 63 -0.77 3.31 4.86
CA ALA A 63 -0.77 4.75 4.64
C ALA A 63 -0.69 5.52 5.95
N VAL A 64 -0.20 6.76 5.86
CA VAL A 64 -0.24 7.75 6.94
C VAL A 64 -0.93 8.98 6.39
N LEU A 65 -2.01 9.37 7.04
CA LEU A 65 -2.85 10.48 6.66
C LEU A 65 -2.61 11.67 7.59
N THR A 66 -2.79 12.88 7.05
CA THR A 66 -2.60 14.13 7.78
C THR A 66 -3.81 14.46 8.66
N SER A 67 -5.01 14.00 8.28
CA SER A 67 -6.23 14.19 9.06
C SER A 67 -6.84 12.88 9.57
N ARG A 68 -7.49 12.95 10.74
CA ARG A 68 -8.25 11.85 11.35
C ARG A 68 -9.61 11.61 10.70
N THR A 69 -10.12 12.58 9.95
CA THR A 69 -11.43 12.51 9.29
C THR A 69 -11.37 11.90 7.89
N GLU A 70 -10.17 11.68 7.36
CA GLU A 70 -10.00 11.07 6.05
C GLU A 70 -10.38 9.58 6.08
N ASP A 71 -11.17 9.17 5.09
CA ASP A 71 -11.61 7.80 4.91
C ASP A 71 -10.67 7.02 3.96
N SER A 72 -11.00 5.76 3.72
CA SER A 72 -10.22 4.92 2.80
C SER A 72 -10.26 5.37 1.34
N ASN A 73 -11.16 6.27 0.96
CA ASN A 73 -11.27 6.74 -0.43
C ASN A 73 -10.09 7.64 -0.80
N VAL A 74 -9.57 8.41 0.15
CA VAL A 74 -8.36 9.23 -0.06
C VAL A 74 -7.17 8.35 -0.45
N ILE A 75 -7.05 7.19 0.20
CA ILE A 75 -6.01 6.21 -0.11
C ILE A 75 -6.23 5.62 -1.52
N CYS A 76 -7.46 5.24 -1.86
CA CYS A 76 -7.80 4.70 -3.18
C CYS A 76 -7.51 5.71 -4.31
N LEU A 77 -7.86 6.98 -4.11
CA LEU A 77 -7.60 8.04 -5.08
C LEU A 77 -6.10 8.27 -5.29
N ALA A 78 -5.31 8.26 -4.20
CA ALA A 78 -3.86 8.41 -4.29
C ALA A 78 -3.21 7.24 -5.07
N ASP A 79 -3.69 6.01 -4.86
CA ASP A 79 -3.22 4.83 -5.59
C ASP A 79 -3.63 4.88 -7.08
N ALA A 80 -4.87 5.27 -7.38
CA ALA A 80 -5.37 5.40 -8.75
C ALA A 80 -4.55 6.42 -9.56
N VAL A 81 -4.27 7.59 -8.98
CA VAL A 81 -3.41 8.61 -9.61
C VAL A 81 -1.99 8.07 -9.82
N SER A 82 -1.47 7.28 -8.88
CA SER A 82 -0.13 6.68 -9.02
C SER A 82 -0.09 5.66 -10.16
N LEU A 83 -1.11 4.81 -10.28
CA LEU A 83 -1.25 3.81 -11.33
C LEU A 83 -1.33 4.45 -12.74
N CYS A 84 -2.11 5.51 -12.90
CA CYS A 84 -2.24 6.20 -14.19
C CYS A 84 -0.93 6.83 -14.67
N ASN A 85 -0.04 7.20 -13.74
CA ASN A 85 1.18 7.94 -14.05
C ASN A 85 2.43 7.06 -14.15
N ASN A 86 2.35 5.76 -13.83
CA ASN A 86 3.55 4.96 -13.59
C ASN A 86 3.47 3.56 -14.23
N GLN A 87 3.90 3.45 -15.49
CA GLN A 87 3.90 2.19 -16.27
C GLN A 87 4.87 1.10 -15.77
N GLN A 88 5.71 1.39 -14.75
CA GLN A 88 6.77 0.50 -14.28
C GLN A 88 6.52 -0.13 -12.89
N ASP A 89 5.30 -0.10 -12.37
CA ASP A 89 5.01 -0.56 -10.99
C ASP A 89 5.44 -2.02 -10.71
N VAL A 90 5.43 -2.87 -11.75
CA VAL A 90 5.90 -4.26 -11.68
C VAL A 90 7.39 -4.35 -11.29
N CYS A 91 8.19 -3.34 -11.62
CA CYS A 91 9.62 -3.26 -11.27
C CYS A 91 9.85 -3.16 -9.75
N TYR A 92 8.87 -2.74 -8.97
CA TYR A 92 8.98 -2.59 -7.52
C TYR A 92 8.27 -3.70 -6.73
N SER A 93 7.67 -4.66 -7.45
CA SER A 93 7.08 -5.87 -6.89
C SER A 93 8.14 -6.90 -6.50
N ALA A 94 7.86 -7.61 -5.41
CA ALA A 94 8.62 -8.79 -4.99
C ALA A 94 8.43 -9.98 -5.93
N VAL A 95 7.31 -10.02 -6.65
CA VAL A 95 7.01 -11.05 -7.65
C VAL A 95 7.28 -10.48 -9.03
N LYS A 96 8.15 -11.14 -9.79
CA LYS A 96 8.50 -10.75 -11.16
C LYS A 96 7.74 -11.62 -12.15
N PRO A 97 7.11 -11.02 -13.19
CA PRO A 97 6.51 -11.81 -14.25
C PRO A 97 7.59 -12.59 -14.98
N THR A 98 7.31 -13.86 -15.29
CA THR A 98 8.13 -14.64 -16.21
C THR A 98 8.11 -14.00 -17.60
N LYS A 99 9.20 -14.12 -18.35
CA LYS A 99 9.39 -13.49 -19.68
C LYS A 99 8.24 -13.72 -20.68
N ALA A 100 7.46 -14.79 -20.51
CA ALA A 100 6.27 -15.09 -21.33
C ALA A 100 5.07 -14.15 -21.09
N LEU A 101 4.94 -13.56 -19.90
CA LEU A 101 3.85 -12.64 -19.55
C LEU A 101 4.12 -11.19 -19.98
N LEU A 102 5.40 -10.79 -20.07
CA LEU A 102 5.80 -9.46 -20.56
C LEU A 102 5.26 -9.18 -21.98
N LYS A 103 5.36 -10.17 -22.90
CA LYS A 103 4.86 -10.02 -24.28
C LYS A 103 3.34 -9.78 -24.40
N ARG A 104 2.54 -10.23 -23.42
CA ARG A 104 1.07 -10.04 -23.41
C ARG A 104 0.65 -8.68 -22.87
N CYS A 105 1.42 -8.08 -21.97
CA CYS A 105 1.10 -6.77 -21.43
C CYS A 105 1.54 -5.62 -22.36
N ASP A 106 2.57 -5.82 -23.18
CA ASP A 106 3.00 -4.85 -24.19
C ASP A 106 1.96 -4.68 -25.32
N SER A 107 1.22 -5.74 -25.66
CA SER A 107 0.27 -5.74 -26.78
C SER A 107 -1.06 -5.03 -26.49
N SER A 108 -1.35 -4.73 -25.22
CA SER A 108 -2.56 -3.98 -24.83
C SER A 108 -2.39 -2.46 -24.77
N PHE A 109 -1.17 -1.93 -24.95
CA PHE A 109 -0.90 -0.48 -24.92
C PHE A 109 -0.81 0.18 -26.30
N PHE A 110 -0.76 -0.58 -27.40
CA PHE A 110 -0.62 -0.05 -28.77
C PHE A 110 -1.92 -0.11 -29.61
N ALA A 111 -3.07 -0.44 -29.01
CA ALA A 111 -4.33 -0.63 -29.73
C ALA A 111 -5.39 0.46 -29.47
N LEU A 112 -4.96 1.68 -29.16
CA LEU A 112 -5.82 2.87 -29.15
C LEU A 112 -5.07 4.01 -29.86
N ASP A 113 -4.97 3.89 -31.18
CA ASP A 113 -5.06 5.01 -32.12
C ASP A 113 -5.06 4.41 -33.54
N SER A 114 -6.23 4.40 -34.17
CA SER A 114 -6.46 4.21 -35.60
C SER A 114 -7.42 5.29 -36.07
#